data_AF-A0A1G2EQ32-F1
#
_entry.id   AF-A0A1G2EQ32-F1
#
_cell.length_a   1.000
_cell.length_b   1.000
_cell.length_c   1.000
_cell.angle_alpha   90.00
_cell.angle_beta   90.00
_cell.angle_gamma   90.00
#
_symmetry.space_group_name_H-M   'P 1'
#
loop_
_entity.id
_entity.type
_entity.pdbx_description
1 polymer ?
#
loop_
_entity_poly.entity_id
_entity_poly.type
_entity_poly.pdbx_seq_one_letter_code
_entity_poly.pdbx_strand_id
1 'polypeptide(L)'
;MQAKSIILSLTGMKITTRNKKPVFIILIVVLFIGIASLLWYQNWQNKFTAPRNEAPAVQFRISKNNTLTAIIGNLHYYGFVRDENAFRYALEHASDSNPGREGAIRIGGNTIDTQATYEISQTMNAWQLAKVLLNTGTYSDCSHGCPDSIFAPELLPGGNLAPTIAEKYEWVKTYEDCVKSIGHDGGQLSSEQYYQRTGIRTCVSPDGREFTEGKEGWKKAIGG
;
A
#
# COMPACT_ATOMS: atom_id res chain seq x y z
N MET A 1 -1.14 -95.60 -45.03
CA MET A 1 -1.35 -94.27 -45.64
C MET A 1 -0.96 -93.22 -44.62
N GLN A 2 -0.16 -92.23 -45.05
CA GLN A 2 0.64 -91.37 -44.20
C GLN A 2 -0.17 -90.34 -43.40
N ALA A 3 0.25 -90.12 -42.16
CA ALA A 3 -0.15 -89.03 -41.29
C ALA A 3 0.48 -87.70 -41.73
N LYS A 4 -0.28 -86.60 -41.66
CA LYS A 4 0.26 -85.23 -41.66
C LYS A 4 -0.29 -84.47 -40.47
N SER A 5 0.54 -84.39 -39.44
CA SER A 5 0.39 -83.47 -38.31
C SER A 5 0.96 -82.12 -38.74
N ILE A 6 0.14 -81.06 -38.68
CA ILE A 6 0.58 -79.68 -38.92
C ILE A 6 0.90 -79.09 -37.55
N ILE A 7 2.19 -79.05 -37.22
CA ILE A 7 2.72 -78.31 -36.08
C ILE A 7 2.96 -76.88 -36.55
N LEU A 8 2.10 -75.95 -36.15
CA LEU A 8 2.32 -74.51 -36.30
C LEU A 8 3.26 -74.05 -35.18
N SER A 9 4.55 -73.94 -35.51
CA SER A 9 5.59 -73.35 -34.64
C SER A 9 5.42 -71.83 -34.60
N LEU A 10 4.88 -71.31 -33.49
CA LEU A 10 4.95 -69.88 -33.15
C LEU A 10 6.25 -69.60 -32.39
N THR A 11 7.37 -69.66 -33.10
CA THR A 11 8.66 -69.18 -32.58
C THR A 11 8.99 -67.83 -33.19
N GLY A 12 9.10 -66.81 -32.33
CA GLY A 12 10.02 -65.70 -32.57
C GLY A 12 9.42 -64.34 -32.91
N MET A 13 8.54 -63.79 -32.06
CA MET A 13 8.29 -62.34 -32.08
C MET A 13 9.40 -61.62 -31.30
N LYS A 14 10.46 -61.23 -32.02
CA LYS A 14 11.59 -60.47 -31.48
C LYS A 14 11.13 -59.01 -31.26
N ILE A 15 10.76 -58.67 -30.02
CA ILE A 15 10.43 -57.29 -29.64
C ILE A 15 11.73 -56.48 -29.64
N THR A 16 11.97 -55.75 -30.72
CA THR A 16 13.09 -54.82 -30.84
C THR A 16 12.86 -53.67 -29.85
N THR A 17 13.65 -53.59 -28.79
CA THR A 17 13.64 -52.49 -27.82
C THR A 17 14.09 -51.20 -28.51
N ARG A 18 13.13 -50.47 -29.07
CA ARG A 18 13.30 -49.12 -29.62
C ARG A 18 13.96 -48.25 -28.55
N ASN A 19 15.10 -47.66 -28.88
CA ASN A 19 15.97 -46.89 -27.99
C ASN A 19 15.13 -45.85 -27.20
N LYS A 20 14.87 -46.11 -25.90
CA LYS A 20 13.95 -45.28 -25.07
C LYS A 20 14.58 -43.98 -24.56
N LYS A 21 15.88 -43.79 -24.80
CA LYS A 21 16.67 -42.61 -24.40
C LYS A 21 16.08 -41.26 -24.87
N PRO A 22 15.66 -41.06 -26.15
CA PRO A 22 15.03 -39.82 -26.59
C PRO A 22 13.68 -39.54 -25.90
N VAL A 23 12.89 -40.58 -25.61
CA VAL A 23 11.60 -40.41 -24.90
C VAL A 23 11.84 -39.91 -23.48
N PHE A 24 12.86 -40.44 -22.80
CA PHE A 24 13.20 -40.00 -21.44
C PHE A 24 13.72 -38.55 -21.40
N ILE A 25 14.53 -38.14 -22.38
CA ILE A 25 15.00 -36.75 -22.51
C ILE A 25 13.83 -35.78 -22.75
N ILE A 26 12.90 -36.13 -23.63
CA ILE A 26 11.71 -35.29 -23.89
C ILE A 26 10.86 -35.14 -22.62
N LEU A 27 10.64 -36.24 -21.88
CA LEU A 27 9.89 -36.18 -20.62
C LEU A 27 10.57 -35.28 -19.58
N ILE A 28 11.91 -35.33 -19.48
CA ILE A 28 12.68 -34.45 -18.61
C ILE A 28 12.53 -32.98 -19.03
N VAL A 29 12.62 -32.67 -20.32
CA VAL A 29 12.46 -31.29 -20.82
C VAL A 29 11.05 -30.75 -20.53
N VAL A 30 10.01 -31.55 -20.77
CA VAL A 30 8.63 -31.18 -20.47
C VAL A 30 8.44 -30.94 -18.96
N LEU A 31 9.05 -31.77 -18.11
CA LEU A 31 9.02 -31.58 -16.66
C LEU A 31 9.68 -30.25 -16.26
N PHE A 32 10.86 -29.93 -16.81
CA PHE A 32 11.56 -28.67 -16.51
C PHE A 32 10.77 -27.44 -16.97
N ILE A 33 10.16 -27.49 -18.17
CA ILE A 33 9.28 -26.41 -18.64
C ILE A 33 8.10 -26.25 -17.68
N GLY A 34 7.46 -27.34 -17.29
CA GLY A 34 6.35 -27.31 -16.34
C GLY A 34 6.72 -26.68 -14.99
N ILE A 35 7.88 -27.05 -14.43
CA ILE A 35 8.38 -26.45 -13.17
C ILE A 35 8.69 -24.96 -13.35
N ALA A 36 9.38 -24.58 -14.44
CA ALA A 36 9.70 -23.19 -14.71
C ALA A 36 8.44 -22.32 -14.87
N SER A 37 7.43 -22.81 -15.59
CA SER A 37 6.13 -22.14 -15.73
C SER A 37 5.42 -22.01 -14.39
N LEU A 38 5.44 -23.04 -13.54
CA LEU A 38 4.84 -23.00 -12.21
C LEU A 38 5.51 -21.96 -11.29
N LEU A 39 6.85 -21.96 -11.26
CA LEU A 39 7.61 -20.98 -10.48
C LEU A 39 7.38 -19.55 -10.98
N TRP A 40 7.35 -19.36 -12.29
CA TRP A 40 7.04 -18.07 -12.89
C TRP A 40 5.63 -17.60 -12.53
N TYR A 41 4.63 -18.49 -12.62
CA TYR A 41 3.25 -18.20 -12.26
C TYR A 41 3.11 -17.84 -10.78
N GLN A 42 3.75 -18.58 -9.87
CA GLN A 42 3.74 -18.27 -8.44
C GLN A 42 4.37 -16.90 -8.15
N ASN A 43 5.52 -16.61 -8.76
CA ASN A 43 6.17 -15.32 -8.63
C ASN A 43 5.30 -14.17 -9.17
N TRP A 44 4.60 -14.41 -10.28
CA TRP A 44 3.64 -13.45 -10.83
C TRP A 44 2.47 -13.20 -9.89
N GLN A 45 1.84 -14.25 -9.37
CA GLN A 45 0.71 -14.13 -8.42
C GLN A 45 1.11 -13.43 -7.12
N ASN A 46 2.33 -13.64 -6.64
CA ASN A 46 2.86 -12.99 -5.45
C ASN A 46 2.87 -11.44 -5.55
N LYS A 47 2.89 -10.88 -6.77
CA LYS A 47 2.80 -9.44 -6.99
C LYS A 47 1.42 -8.86 -6.67
N PHE A 48 0.38 -9.67 -6.73
CA PHE A 48 -1.01 -9.26 -6.48
C PHE A 48 -1.42 -9.44 -5.02
N THR A 49 -0.63 -10.10 -4.19
CA THR A 49 -0.99 -10.35 -2.78
C THR A 49 -0.90 -9.07 -1.95
N ALA A 50 -1.56 -9.09 -0.79
CA ALA A 50 -1.45 -8.02 0.18
C ALA A 50 0.02 -7.83 0.63
N PRO A 51 0.50 -6.58 0.76
CA PRO A 51 1.83 -6.31 1.32
C PRO A 51 1.99 -6.67 2.80
N ARG A 52 0.92 -6.58 3.60
CA ARG A 52 0.93 -6.84 5.05
C ARG A 52 -0.21 -7.76 5.46
N ASN A 53 0.00 -8.50 6.56
CA ASN A 53 -1.05 -9.31 7.18
C ASN A 53 -1.93 -8.48 8.12
N GLU A 54 -1.35 -7.45 8.73
CA GLU A 54 -2.02 -6.55 9.66
C GLU A 54 -1.63 -5.10 9.35
N ALA A 55 -2.63 -4.24 9.17
CA ALA A 55 -2.47 -2.81 8.99
C ALA A 55 -3.82 -2.12 9.24
N PRO A 56 -3.83 -0.91 9.82
CA PRO A 56 -5.07 -0.15 9.97
C PRO A 56 -5.66 0.22 8.61
N ALA A 57 -6.95 0.54 8.59
CA ALA A 57 -7.55 1.25 7.48
C ALA A 57 -7.15 2.73 7.54
N VAL A 58 -6.86 3.31 6.37
CA VAL A 58 -6.57 4.73 6.22
C VAL A 58 -7.42 5.32 5.11
N GLN A 59 -7.64 6.61 5.17
CA GLN A 59 -8.23 7.36 4.07
C GLN A 59 -7.13 7.73 3.08
N PHE A 60 -7.33 7.39 1.81
CA PHE A 60 -6.51 7.80 0.68
C PHE A 60 -7.30 8.76 -0.19
N ARG A 61 -6.75 9.95 -0.42
CA ARG A 61 -7.43 11.00 -1.18
C ARG A 61 -6.80 11.19 -2.55
N ILE A 62 -7.64 11.21 -3.57
CA ILE A 62 -7.28 11.51 -4.95
C ILE A 62 -7.81 12.90 -5.29
N SER A 63 -6.90 13.86 -5.53
CA SER A 63 -7.26 15.22 -5.95
C SER A 63 -7.60 15.28 -7.44
N LYS A 64 -8.21 16.39 -7.87
CA LYS A 64 -8.58 16.64 -9.28
C LYS A 64 -7.40 16.51 -10.25
N ASN A 65 -6.20 16.88 -9.81
CA ASN A 65 -5.01 16.97 -10.66
C ASN A 65 -4.13 15.71 -10.60
N ASN A 66 -4.53 14.69 -9.84
CA ASN A 66 -3.78 13.44 -9.79
C ASN A 66 -3.82 12.72 -11.14
N THR A 67 -2.70 12.13 -11.52
CA THR A 67 -2.63 11.22 -12.67
C THR A 67 -2.70 9.77 -12.20
N LEU A 68 -3.06 8.86 -13.10
CA LEU A 68 -3.02 7.42 -12.85
C LEU A 68 -1.64 6.97 -12.35
N THR A 69 -0.56 7.46 -12.97
CA THR A 69 0.81 7.15 -12.58
C THR A 69 1.13 7.66 -11.18
N ALA A 70 0.68 8.86 -10.82
CA ALA A 70 0.88 9.39 -9.47
C ALA A 70 0.14 8.56 -8.40
N ILE A 71 -1.09 8.12 -8.70
CA ILE A 71 -1.86 7.26 -7.79
C ILE A 71 -1.13 5.93 -7.56
N ILE A 72 -0.75 5.25 -8.64
CA ILE A 72 -0.06 3.96 -8.57
C ILE A 72 1.29 4.11 -7.86
N GLY A 73 2.07 5.13 -8.22
CA GLY A 73 3.37 5.41 -7.61
C GLY A 73 3.26 5.71 -6.13
N ASN A 74 2.28 6.51 -5.70
CA ASN A 74 2.04 6.77 -4.27
C ASN A 74 1.66 5.49 -3.53
N LEU A 75 0.73 4.69 -4.05
CA LEU A 75 0.34 3.43 -3.41
C LEU A 75 1.51 2.44 -3.32
N HIS A 76 2.43 2.45 -4.29
CA HIS A 76 3.65 1.64 -4.23
C HIS A 76 4.66 2.20 -3.20
N TYR A 77 4.91 3.51 -3.23
CA TYR A 77 5.83 4.19 -2.32
C TYR A 77 5.44 4.03 -0.84
N TYR A 78 4.14 4.09 -0.54
CA TYR A 78 3.59 3.85 0.80
C TYR A 78 3.25 2.38 1.07
N GLY A 79 3.63 1.46 0.19
CA GLY A 79 3.55 0.02 0.44
C GLY A 79 2.14 -0.56 0.51
N PHE A 80 1.16 0.02 -0.20
CA PHE A 80 -0.17 -0.57 -0.43
C PHE A 80 -0.17 -1.56 -1.58
N VAL A 81 0.81 -1.47 -2.48
CA VAL A 81 0.98 -2.42 -3.59
C VAL A 81 2.43 -2.87 -3.66
N ARG A 82 2.67 -4.11 -4.12
CA ARG A 82 4.01 -4.70 -4.22
C ARG A 82 4.68 -4.45 -5.56
N ASP A 83 3.89 -4.21 -6.60
CA ASP A 83 4.36 -4.00 -7.97
C ASP A 83 3.36 -3.10 -8.72
N GLU A 84 3.87 -2.00 -9.29
CA GLU A 84 3.05 -1.00 -9.98
C GLU A 84 2.35 -1.55 -11.22
N ASN A 85 3.01 -2.44 -11.97
CA ASN A 85 2.45 -3.00 -13.20
C ASN A 85 1.37 -4.04 -12.89
N ALA A 86 1.59 -4.87 -11.86
CA ALA A 86 0.56 -5.78 -11.38
C ALA A 86 -0.68 -5.01 -10.89
N PHE A 87 -0.50 -3.93 -10.15
CA PHE A 87 -1.64 -3.12 -9.70
C PHE A 87 -2.35 -2.39 -10.86
N ARG A 88 -1.60 -1.86 -11.82
CA ARG A 88 -2.17 -1.32 -13.07
C ARG A 88 -3.03 -2.37 -13.78
N TYR A 89 -2.51 -3.60 -13.91
CA TYR A 89 -3.25 -4.70 -14.52
C TYR A 89 -4.54 -5.00 -13.74
N ALA A 90 -4.48 -4.99 -12.41
CA ALA A 90 -5.66 -5.19 -11.56
C ALA A 90 -6.71 -4.09 -11.76
N LEU A 91 -6.31 -2.82 -11.88
CA LEU A 91 -7.21 -1.71 -12.14
C LEU A 91 -7.91 -1.81 -13.51
N GLU A 92 -7.23 -2.31 -14.52
CA GLU A 92 -7.78 -2.47 -15.87
C GLU A 92 -8.77 -3.64 -15.99
N HIS A 93 -8.60 -4.68 -15.16
CA HIS A 93 -9.34 -5.94 -15.29
C HIS A 93 -10.31 -6.23 -14.13
N ALA A 94 -10.26 -5.45 -13.05
CA ALA A 94 -11.25 -5.53 -11.99
C ALA A 94 -12.62 -5.04 -12.48
N SER A 95 -13.67 -5.53 -11.85
CA SER A 95 -15.03 -5.07 -12.17
C SER A 95 -15.22 -3.63 -11.71
N ASP A 96 -15.57 -2.78 -12.66
CA ASP A 96 -16.07 -1.43 -12.41
C ASP A 96 -17.59 -1.39 -12.60
N SER A 97 -18.29 -0.81 -11.64
CA SER A 97 -19.74 -0.59 -11.66
C SER A 97 -20.10 0.89 -11.66
N ASN A 98 -19.11 1.78 -11.62
CA ASN A 98 -19.27 3.21 -11.62
C ASN A 98 -18.97 3.76 -13.03
N PRO A 99 -19.86 4.57 -13.64
CA PRO A 99 -19.56 5.21 -14.92
C PRO A 99 -18.46 6.28 -14.84
N GLY A 100 -18.05 6.65 -13.63
CA GLY A 100 -17.08 7.70 -13.36
C GLY A 100 -17.71 9.10 -13.41
N ARG A 101 -17.23 10.00 -12.55
CA ARG A 101 -17.65 11.40 -12.50
C ARG A 101 -16.86 12.27 -13.48
N GLU A 102 -17.26 13.54 -13.60
CA GLU A 102 -16.48 14.52 -14.33
C GLU A 102 -15.04 14.59 -13.78
N GLY A 103 -14.05 14.50 -14.66
CA GLY A 103 -12.64 14.48 -14.27
C GLY A 103 -12.15 13.14 -13.70
N ALA A 104 -12.95 12.07 -13.78
CA ALA A 104 -12.48 10.72 -13.45
C ALA A 104 -11.33 10.28 -14.38
N ILE A 105 -10.39 9.53 -13.81
CA ILE A 105 -9.24 8.98 -14.52
C ILE A 105 -9.66 7.68 -15.18
N ARG A 106 -9.47 7.57 -16.49
CA ARG A 106 -9.78 6.34 -17.23
C ARG A 106 -8.61 5.37 -17.23
N ILE A 107 -8.91 4.08 -17.15
CA ILE A 107 -7.97 2.98 -17.32
C ILE A 107 -8.67 1.81 -18.02
N GLY A 108 -8.35 1.61 -19.31
CA GLY A 108 -9.09 0.67 -20.15
C GLY A 108 -10.58 1.05 -20.23
N GLY A 109 -11.44 0.09 -19.87
CA GLY A 109 -12.90 0.31 -19.75
C GLY A 109 -13.35 0.93 -18.42
N ASN A 110 -12.44 1.04 -17.45
CA ASN A 110 -12.76 1.40 -16.06
C ASN A 110 -12.42 2.88 -15.75
N THR A 111 -12.92 3.37 -14.62
CA THR A 111 -12.77 4.74 -14.14
C THR A 111 -12.45 4.82 -12.65
N ILE A 112 -11.60 5.77 -12.29
CA ILE A 112 -11.29 6.13 -10.89
C ILE A 112 -11.73 7.57 -10.68
N ASP A 113 -12.66 7.78 -9.77
CA ASP A 113 -13.12 9.13 -9.43
C ASP A 113 -11.98 9.97 -8.84
N THR A 114 -11.86 11.21 -9.32
CA THR A 114 -11.00 12.22 -8.70
C THR A 114 -11.85 13.08 -7.77
N GLN A 115 -11.18 13.88 -6.93
CA GLN A 115 -11.86 14.61 -5.85
C GLN A 115 -12.62 13.64 -4.95
N ALA A 116 -11.99 12.52 -4.62
CA ALA A 116 -12.61 11.43 -3.88
C ALA A 116 -11.67 10.90 -2.81
N THR A 117 -12.27 10.44 -1.72
CA THR A 117 -11.59 9.74 -0.63
C THR A 117 -11.99 8.28 -0.63
N TYR A 118 -11.02 7.42 -0.39
CA TYR A 118 -11.13 5.98 -0.38
C TYR A 118 -10.63 5.42 0.94
N GLU A 119 -11.33 4.47 1.52
CA GLU A 119 -10.85 3.73 2.68
C GLU A 119 -10.09 2.51 2.22
N ILE A 120 -8.78 2.46 2.49
CA ILE A 120 -7.88 1.40 2.02
C ILE A 120 -7.02 0.86 3.16
N SER A 121 -6.47 -0.34 2.99
CA SER A 121 -5.52 -0.94 3.94
C SER A 121 -4.43 -1.71 3.21
N GLN A 122 -3.24 -1.80 3.80
CA GLN A 122 -2.13 -2.62 3.28
C GLN A 122 -2.38 -4.14 3.45
N THR A 123 -3.50 -4.53 4.09
CA THR A 123 -4.00 -5.92 4.11
C THR A 123 -4.83 -6.27 2.87
N MET A 124 -5.18 -5.27 2.04
CA MET A 124 -5.85 -5.49 0.78
C MET A 124 -4.85 -5.97 -0.27
N ASN A 125 -5.22 -7.03 -0.97
CA ASN A 125 -4.50 -7.45 -2.17
C ASN A 125 -4.79 -6.49 -3.34
N ALA A 126 -4.01 -6.57 -4.43
CA ALA A 126 -4.12 -5.65 -5.56
C ALA A 126 -5.53 -5.60 -6.18
N TRP A 127 -6.23 -6.73 -6.22
CA TRP A 127 -7.59 -6.82 -6.76
C TRP A 127 -8.63 -6.17 -5.85
N GLN A 128 -8.50 -6.36 -4.53
CA GLN A 128 -9.37 -5.72 -3.55
C GLN A 128 -9.18 -4.21 -3.56
N LEU A 129 -7.92 -3.76 -3.56
CA LEU A 129 -7.59 -2.34 -3.62
C LEU A 129 -8.09 -1.71 -4.92
N ALA A 130 -7.93 -2.39 -6.06
CA ALA A 130 -8.49 -1.93 -7.33
C ALA A 130 -10.01 -1.80 -7.26
N LYS A 131 -10.71 -2.80 -6.71
CA LYS A 131 -12.17 -2.76 -6.55
C LYS A 131 -12.62 -1.56 -5.69
N VAL A 132 -11.90 -1.22 -4.63
CA VAL A 132 -12.16 -0.03 -3.81
C VAL A 132 -12.00 1.24 -4.63
N LEU A 133 -10.88 1.42 -5.34
CA LEU A 133 -10.63 2.63 -6.12
C LEU A 133 -11.64 2.85 -7.26
N LEU A 134 -12.13 1.77 -7.86
CA LEU A 134 -13.11 1.84 -8.95
C LEU A 134 -14.53 2.13 -8.45
N ASN A 135 -14.91 1.62 -7.27
CA ASN A 135 -16.33 1.52 -6.90
C ASN A 135 -16.76 2.30 -5.64
N THR A 136 -15.83 2.72 -4.76
CA THR A 136 -16.22 3.20 -3.42
C THR A 136 -15.74 4.62 -3.09
N GLY A 137 -15.39 5.41 -4.11
CA GLY A 137 -14.94 6.79 -3.92
C GLY A 137 -16.03 7.66 -3.31
N THR A 138 -15.75 8.32 -2.19
CA THR A 138 -16.63 9.32 -1.60
C THR A 138 -16.17 10.70 -2.02
N TYR A 139 -17.02 11.43 -2.74
CA TYR A 139 -16.69 12.74 -3.29
C TYR A 139 -16.41 13.78 -2.19
N SER A 140 -15.38 14.59 -2.43
CA SER A 140 -14.95 15.70 -1.59
C SER A 140 -14.55 16.87 -2.49
N ASP A 141 -15.37 17.91 -2.53
CA ASP A 141 -15.15 19.06 -3.41
C ASP A 141 -14.01 19.98 -2.96
N CYS A 142 -13.49 19.79 -1.74
CA CYS A 142 -12.48 20.64 -1.11
C CYS A 142 -12.77 22.15 -1.22
N SER A 143 -14.05 22.54 -1.26
CA SER A 143 -14.50 23.94 -1.36
C SER A 143 -13.97 24.82 -0.23
N HIS A 144 -13.64 24.23 0.92
CA HIS A 144 -13.07 24.89 2.09
C HIS A 144 -11.60 24.51 2.36
N GLY A 145 -10.90 24.02 1.34
CA GLY A 145 -9.53 23.53 1.43
C GLY A 145 -9.47 22.00 1.61
N CYS A 146 -8.56 21.38 0.87
CA CYS A 146 -8.17 19.99 1.11
C CYS A 146 -7.10 19.98 2.23
N PRO A 147 -7.09 19.00 3.16
CA PRO A 147 -5.89 18.70 3.96
C PRO A 147 -4.65 18.59 3.06
N ASP A 148 -3.45 18.98 3.48
CA ASP A 148 -2.28 18.86 2.58
C ASP A 148 -1.86 17.40 2.34
N SER A 149 -2.11 16.52 3.32
CA SER A 149 -1.79 15.10 3.22
C SER A 149 -2.77 14.35 2.30
N ILE A 150 -2.22 13.40 1.52
CA ILE A 150 -2.98 12.45 0.70
C ILE A 150 -3.47 11.23 1.51
N PHE A 151 -2.93 11.02 2.71
CA PHE A 151 -3.36 9.97 3.64
C PHE A 151 -3.84 10.55 4.97
N ALA A 152 -4.90 9.99 5.53
CA ALA A 152 -5.33 10.27 6.89
C ALA A 152 -5.62 8.96 7.65
N PRO A 153 -4.90 8.65 8.75
CA PRO A 153 -3.73 9.38 9.28
C PRO A 153 -2.56 9.43 8.29
N GLU A 154 -1.61 10.34 8.53
CA GLU A 154 -0.41 10.48 7.72
C GLU A 154 0.48 9.22 7.81
N LEU A 155 1.16 8.91 6.70
CA LEU A 155 2.01 7.74 6.58
C LEU A 155 3.45 8.13 6.27
N LEU A 156 4.39 7.35 6.79
CA LEU A 156 5.79 7.35 6.39
C LEU A 156 6.01 6.49 5.14
N PRO A 157 7.11 6.70 4.39
CA PRO A 157 7.49 5.81 3.29
C PRO A 157 7.50 4.35 3.74
N GLY A 158 6.95 3.44 2.91
CA GLY A 158 6.71 2.04 3.28
C GLY A 158 5.42 1.78 4.08
N GLY A 159 4.68 2.83 4.46
CA GLY A 159 3.30 2.75 4.94
C GLY A 159 3.12 2.60 6.46
N ASN A 160 4.15 2.88 7.26
CA ASN A 160 3.95 2.98 8.70
C ASN A 160 3.21 4.27 9.04
N LEU A 161 2.38 4.25 10.08
CA LEU A 161 1.77 5.47 10.61
C LEU A 161 2.86 6.47 10.98
N ALA A 162 2.71 7.71 10.53
CA ALA A 162 3.53 8.81 11.04
C ALA A 162 3.21 9.00 12.54
N PRO A 163 4.22 9.33 13.36
CA PRO A 163 3.97 9.63 14.77
C PRO A 163 3.02 10.82 14.87
N THR A 164 2.09 10.74 15.80
CA THR A 164 1.22 11.87 16.15
C THR A 164 2.07 13.03 16.69
N ILE A 165 1.53 14.25 16.64
CA ILE A 165 2.20 15.42 17.24
C ILE A 165 2.53 15.17 18.72
N ALA A 166 1.62 14.52 19.47
CA ALA A 166 1.87 14.18 20.87
C ALA A 166 3.06 13.20 21.05
N GLU A 167 3.14 12.15 20.23
CA GLU A 167 4.26 11.19 20.27
C GLU A 167 5.58 11.84 19.86
N LYS A 168 5.56 12.68 18.81
CA LYS A 168 6.75 13.42 18.33
C LYS A 168 7.35 14.31 19.43
N TYR A 169 6.51 14.91 20.26
CA TYR A 169 6.93 15.82 21.32
C TYR A 169 6.94 15.17 22.71
N GLU A 170 6.85 13.84 22.83
CA GLU A 170 6.84 13.14 24.12
C GLU A 170 8.10 13.47 24.96
N TRP A 171 9.24 13.72 24.32
CA TRP A 171 10.49 14.10 24.96
C TRP A 171 10.45 15.46 25.67
N VAL A 172 9.48 16.34 25.34
CA VAL A 172 9.35 17.66 25.96
C VAL A 172 8.80 17.49 27.37
N LYS A 173 9.64 17.63 28.39
CA LYS A 173 9.25 17.49 29.80
C LYS A 173 9.39 18.79 30.60
N THR A 174 10.22 19.72 30.16
CA THR A 174 10.47 21.00 30.87
C THR A 174 10.20 22.23 29.99
N TYR A 175 10.26 23.41 30.61
CA TYR A 175 10.20 24.69 29.90
C TYR A 175 11.33 24.80 28.87
N GLU A 176 12.56 24.43 29.22
CA GLU A 176 13.73 24.51 28.34
C GLU A 176 13.59 23.57 27.13
N ASP A 177 13.03 22.38 27.34
CA ASP A 177 12.70 21.48 26.24
C ASP A 177 11.64 22.09 25.32
N CYS A 178 10.61 22.70 25.91
CA CYS A 178 9.56 23.36 25.15
C CYS A 178 10.13 24.48 24.28
N VAL A 179 11.03 25.31 24.80
CA VAL A 179 11.69 26.36 24.00
C VAL A 179 12.45 25.76 22.81
N LYS A 180 13.16 24.63 23.01
CA LYS A 180 13.85 23.92 21.92
C LYS A 180 12.90 23.26 20.93
N SER A 181 11.68 22.94 21.35
CA SER A 181 10.67 22.29 20.52
C SER A 181 10.00 23.22 19.50
N ILE A 182 10.11 24.54 19.69
CA ILE A 182 9.48 25.55 18.83
C ILE A 182 10.11 25.54 17.44
N GLY A 183 9.27 25.49 16.41
CA GLY A 183 9.74 25.46 15.03
C GLY A 183 8.62 25.27 14.02
N HIS A 184 8.87 24.42 13.03
CA HIS A 184 7.97 24.19 11.90
C HIS A 184 6.56 23.74 12.32
N ASP A 185 6.46 22.90 13.35
CA ASP A 185 5.16 22.36 13.80
C ASP A 185 4.44 23.30 14.78
N GLY A 186 4.97 24.51 14.97
CA GLY A 186 4.41 25.56 15.82
C GLY A 186 5.11 25.68 17.16
N GLY A 187 4.31 25.94 18.19
CA GLY A 187 4.77 26.33 19.52
C GLY A 187 4.98 27.84 19.66
N GLN A 188 4.91 28.34 20.89
CA GLN A 188 4.92 29.77 21.17
C GLN A 188 5.54 30.07 22.54
N LEU A 189 6.34 31.14 22.61
CA LEU A 189 6.76 31.74 23.86
C LEU A 189 5.83 32.88 24.27
N SER A 190 5.62 33.04 25.57
CA SER A 190 5.05 34.27 26.14
C SER A 190 5.84 35.48 25.67
N SER A 191 5.15 36.57 25.34
CA SER A 191 5.80 37.81 24.90
C SER A 191 6.67 38.44 25.99
N GLU A 192 7.69 39.18 25.59
CA GLU A 192 8.53 39.92 26.55
C GLU A 192 7.72 40.93 27.37
N GLN A 193 6.69 41.53 26.76
CA GLN A 193 5.76 42.43 27.47
C GLN A 193 4.97 41.70 28.57
N TYR A 194 4.57 40.44 28.33
CA TYR A 194 3.90 39.63 29.35
C TYR A 194 4.85 39.33 30.51
N TYR A 195 6.10 38.99 30.20
CA TYR A 195 7.14 38.78 31.20
C TYR A 195 7.39 40.03 32.04
N GLN A 196 7.53 41.21 31.43
CA GLN A 196 7.73 42.47 32.15
C GLN A 196 6.58 42.80 33.11
N ARG A 197 5.35 42.38 32.80
CA ARG A 197 4.17 42.63 33.64
C ARG A 197 4.00 41.63 34.77
N THR A 198 4.37 40.38 34.55
CA THR A 198 4.02 39.27 35.46
C THR A 198 5.22 38.62 36.14
N GLY A 199 6.42 38.80 35.58
CA GLY A 199 7.63 38.07 35.96
C GLY A 199 7.61 36.59 35.53
N ILE A 200 6.65 36.16 34.71
CA ILE A 200 6.44 34.77 34.33
C ILE A 200 6.76 34.57 32.85
N ARG A 201 7.61 33.59 32.53
CA ARG A 201 7.78 33.08 31.17
C ARG A 201 7.00 31.78 31.00
N THR A 202 6.23 31.69 29.92
CA THR A 202 5.54 30.46 29.53
C THR A 202 5.93 30.05 28.12
N CYS A 203 5.87 28.75 27.87
CA CYS A 203 6.11 28.16 26.57
C CYS A 203 4.97 27.18 26.29
N VAL A 204 4.30 27.35 25.16
CA VAL A 204 3.33 26.39 24.63
C VAL A 204 4.06 25.57 23.58
N SER A 205 4.17 24.27 23.83
CA SER A 205 4.77 23.33 22.89
C SER A 205 3.82 23.03 21.72
N PRO A 206 4.33 22.52 20.58
CA PRO A 206 3.52 22.22 19.40
C PRO A 206 2.33 21.28 19.64
N ASP A 207 2.40 20.41 20.65
CA ASP A 207 1.32 19.50 21.02
C ASP A 207 0.30 20.11 22.01
N GLY A 208 0.41 21.42 22.29
CA GLY A 208 -0.54 22.17 23.10
C GLY A 208 -0.33 22.07 24.61
N ARG A 209 0.82 21.57 25.07
CA ARG A 209 1.19 21.62 26.49
C ARG A 209 1.90 22.93 26.82
N GLU A 210 1.46 23.59 27.90
CA GLU A 210 2.06 24.82 28.42
C GLU A 210 2.97 24.52 29.62
N PHE A 211 4.19 25.03 29.53
CA PHE A 211 5.24 24.95 30.54
C PHE A 211 5.51 26.36 31.08
N THR A 212 5.84 26.46 32.37
CA THR A 212 6.24 27.72 33.02
C THR A 212 7.68 27.61 33.48
N GLU A 213 8.49 28.62 33.18
CA GLU A 213 9.90 28.66 33.60
C GLU A 213 10.04 28.49 35.12
N GLY A 214 10.94 27.61 35.54
CA GLY A 214 11.18 27.30 36.95
C GLY A 214 10.09 26.48 37.65
N LYS A 215 9.07 25.98 36.93
CA LYS A 215 8.05 25.07 37.48
C LYS A 215 8.14 23.70 36.82
N GLU A 216 7.90 22.66 37.61
CA GLU A 216 7.80 21.29 37.11
C GLU A 216 6.43 21.01 36.47
N GLY A 217 6.44 20.15 35.47
CA GLY A 217 5.24 19.67 34.78
C GLY A 217 4.67 20.66 33.76
N TRP A 218 3.48 20.33 33.28
CA TRP A 218 2.77 21.09 32.25
C TRP A 218 1.27 21.11 32.53
N LYS A 219 0.58 22.07 31.92
CA LYS A 219 -0.89 22.12 31.87
C LYS A 219 -1.35 22.20 30.42
N LYS A 220 -2.58 21.78 30.13
CA LYS A 220 -3.14 21.94 28.78
C LYS A 220 -3.28 23.44 28.49
N ALA A 221 -2.75 23.91 27.37
CA ALA A 221 -2.93 25.28 26.95
C ALA A 221 -4.43 25.54 26.73
N ILE A 222 -4.95 26.59 27.37
CA ILE A 222 -6.32 27.05 27.14
C ILE A 222 -6.17 28.10 26.04
N GLY A 223 -6.48 27.72 24.80
CA GLY A 223 -6.36 28.62 23.65
C GLY A 223 -7.13 29.93 23.87
N GLY A 224 -6.48 31.05 23.52
CA GLY A 224 -7.12 32.36 23.39
C GLY A 224 -7.64 32.60 21.98
#